data_AF-A0A3D4F1N6-F1
#
_entry.id   AF-A0A3D4F1N6-F1
#
_cell.length_a   1.000
_cell.length_b   1.000
_cell.length_c   1.000
_cell.angle_alpha   90.00
_cell.angle_beta   90.00
_cell.angle_gamma   90.00
#
_symmetry.space_group_name_H-M   'P 1'
#
loop_
_entity.id
_entity.type
_entity.pdbx_description
1 polymer ?
#
loop_
_entity_poly.entity_id
_entity_poly.type
_entity_poly.pdbx_seq_one_letter_code
_entity_poly.pdbx_strand_id
1 'polypeptide(L)'
;MICLSGNLPALKIGHHHVVGYKTDWIEEALSRAAAASNRTDCPFITDIRDGILHYLEKRCSLRVFAIEDLYSRMRAMLRKIGCDDIAQHLSALAPPITVSLIEPARKAGQGSESDFFHSLGKELRFLQDAGAESIRLCNIDESVTLLLGPDASVSSRAQLRIQITLFVKGYQLHHSAPKLELDLSLDS
;
A
#
# COMPACT_ATOMS: atom_id res chain seq x y z
N MET A 1 -14.75 17.74 4.16
CA MET A 1 -13.90 18.52 3.23
C MET A 1 -13.72 17.68 1.98
N ILE A 2 -14.17 18.19 0.84
CA ILE A 2 -14.28 17.44 -0.42
C ILE A 2 -13.03 17.77 -1.22
N CYS A 3 -12.07 16.85 -1.34
CA CYS A 3 -10.86 17.07 -2.14
C CYS A 3 -11.22 17.03 -3.62
N LEU A 4 -10.99 18.13 -4.36
CA LEU A 4 -11.04 18.13 -5.81
C LEU A 4 -10.13 17.03 -6.34
N SER A 5 -10.65 16.22 -7.26
CA SER A 5 -9.92 15.19 -8.00
C SER A 5 -8.73 15.84 -8.73
N GLY A 6 -7.59 15.94 -8.07
CA GLY A 6 -6.35 16.42 -8.66
C GLY A 6 -5.93 15.50 -9.80
N ASN A 7 -5.30 16.06 -10.83
CA ASN A 7 -4.76 15.35 -12.01
C ASN A 7 -3.60 14.40 -11.67
N LEU A 8 -3.58 13.81 -10.47
CA LEU A 8 -2.55 12.88 -10.03
C LEU A 8 -2.68 11.58 -10.83
N PRO A 9 -1.54 11.00 -11.26
CA PRO A 9 -1.55 9.71 -11.93
C PRO A 9 -2.00 8.61 -10.98
N ALA A 10 -2.55 7.52 -11.51
CA ALA A 10 -2.77 6.32 -10.72
C ALA A 10 -1.40 5.74 -10.31
N LEU A 11 -1.20 5.47 -9.03
CA LEU A 11 0.03 4.82 -8.56
C LEU A 11 -0.11 3.32 -8.65
N LYS A 12 0.85 2.66 -9.29
CA LYS A 12 0.96 1.20 -9.31
C LYS A 12 1.85 0.74 -8.17
N ILE A 13 1.27 0.01 -7.21
CA ILE A 13 1.96 -0.59 -6.07
C ILE A 13 1.73 -2.09 -6.15
N GLY A 14 2.78 -2.83 -6.46
CA GLY A 14 2.66 -4.23 -6.84
C GLY A 14 1.72 -4.43 -8.03
N HIS A 15 0.64 -5.19 -7.82
CA HIS A 15 -0.41 -5.42 -8.82
C HIS A 15 -1.60 -4.45 -8.71
N HIS A 16 -1.60 -3.58 -7.71
CA HIS A 16 -2.70 -2.70 -7.38
C HIS A 16 -2.50 -1.30 -7.95
N HIS A 17 -3.61 -0.66 -8.31
CA HIS A 17 -3.66 0.75 -8.72
C HIS A 17 -4.37 1.56 -7.64
N VAL A 18 -3.71 2.62 -7.16
CA VAL A 18 -4.26 3.55 -6.18
C VAL A 18 -4.51 4.90 -6.85
N VAL A 19 -5.73 5.41 -6.69
CA VAL A 19 -6.20 6.69 -7.24
C VAL A 19 -6.79 7.54 -6.12
N GLY A 20 -6.78 8.86 -6.28
CA GLY A 20 -7.35 9.78 -5.28
C GLY A 20 -6.65 9.71 -3.91
N TYR A 21 -5.38 9.33 -3.88
CA TYR A 21 -4.59 9.23 -2.66
C TYR A 21 -4.23 10.62 -2.12
N LYS A 22 -4.07 10.69 -0.79
CA LYS A 22 -3.44 11.84 -0.13
C LYS A 22 -1.93 11.81 -0.37
N THR A 23 -1.29 12.96 -0.23
CA THR A 23 0.14 13.15 -0.56
C THR A 23 1.06 13.21 0.65
N ASP A 24 0.50 13.13 1.86
CA ASP A 24 1.22 13.25 3.14
C ASP A 24 2.34 12.20 3.27
N TRP A 25 2.17 11.03 2.65
CA TRP A 25 3.17 9.96 2.65
C TRP A 25 4.49 10.34 1.94
N ILE A 26 4.47 11.28 0.98
CA ILE A 26 5.70 11.73 0.30
C ILE A 26 6.56 12.53 1.28
N GLU A 27 5.93 13.42 2.04
CA GLU A 27 6.59 14.20 3.08
C GLU A 27 7.12 13.31 4.20
N GLU A 28 6.31 12.34 4.62
CA GLU A 28 6.71 11.34 5.62
C GLU A 28 7.94 10.55 5.14
N ALA A 29 7.94 10.07 3.89
CA ALA A 29 9.08 9.34 3.34
C ALA A 29 10.36 10.18 3.30
N LEU A 30 10.25 11.44 2.89
CA LEU A 30 11.36 12.39 2.87
C LEU A 30 11.86 12.71 4.30
N SER A 31 10.94 12.89 5.25
CA SER A 31 11.27 13.18 6.65
C SER A 31 11.97 12.00 7.32
N ARG A 32 11.50 10.76 7.08
CA ARG A 32 12.17 9.54 7.55
C ARG A 32 13.57 9.40 6.97
N ALA A 33 13.75 9.70 5.68
CA ALA A 33 15.06 9.67 5.03
C ALA A 33 16.01 10.74 5.61
N ALA A 34 15.51 11.96 5.85
CA ALA A 34 16.25 13.05 6.45
C ALA A 34 16.70 12.70 7.88
N ALA A 35 15.79 12.19 8.71
CA ALA A 35 16.08 11.72 10.05
C ALA A 35 17.14 10.60 10.07
N ALA A 36 17.02 9.61 9.17
CA ALA A 36 17.99 8.53 9.03
C ALA A 36 19.39 9.02 8.59
N SER A 37 19.47 10.15 7.89
CA SER A 37 20.73 10.78 7.48
C SER A 37 21.34 11.73 8.53
N ASN A 38 20.76 11.82 9.74
CA ASN A 38 21.12 12.81 10.77
C ASN A 38 21.04 14.29 10.28
N ARG A 39 20.27 14.55 9.24
CA ARG A 39 19.97 15.90 8.71
C ARG A 39 18.53 16.25 9.02
N THR A 40 18.21 16.43 10.30
CA THR A 40 16.88 16.85 10.77
C THR A 40 16.58 18.32 10.49
N ASP A 41 17.56 19.08 10.01
CA ASP A 41 17.50 20.51 9.75
C ASP A 41 17.29 20.87 8.27
N CYS A 42 16.92 19.92 7.41
CA CYS A 42 16.73 20.17 5.98
C CYS A 42 15.48 21.06 5.75
N PRO A 43 15.62 22.38 5.54
CA PRO A 43 14.47 23.30 5.55
C PRO A 43 13.61 23.18 4.28
N PHE A 44 14.09 22.44 3.28
CA PHE A 44 13.51 22.34 1.95
C PHE A 44 12.66 21.07 1.73
N ILE A 45 12.40 20.24 2.75
CA ILE A 45 11.59 19.01 2.58
C ILE A 45 10.21 19.35 2.02
N THR A 46 9.59 20.42 2.53
CA THR A 46 8.31 20.95 2.04
C THR A 46 8.41 21.41 0.59
N ASP A 47 9.48 22.14 0.22
CA ASP A 47 9.69 22.61 -1.15
C ASP A 47 9.93 21.44 -2.13
N ILE A 48 10.67 20.42 -1.70
CA ILE A 48 10.93 19.20 -2.48
C ILE A 48 9.62 18.45 -2.70
N ARG A 49 8.82 18.27 -1.63
CA ARG A 49 7.47 17.69 -1.71
C ARG A 49 6.62 18.43 -2.73
N ASP A 50 6.55 19.76 -2.64
CA ASP A 50 5.72 20.58 -3.54
C ASP A 50 6.22 20.50 -4.99
N GLY A 51 7.53 20.43 -5.21
CA GLY A 51 8.12 20.20 -6.52
C GLY A 51 7.75 18.83 -7.11
N ILE A 52 7.74 17.78 -6.29
CA ILE A 52 7.30 16.43 -6.71
C ILE A 52 5.81 16.43 -7.05
N LEU A 53 4.97 17.05 -6.22
CA LEU A 53 3.54 17.16 -6.47
C LEU A 53 3.24 17.94 -7.74
N HIS A 54 3.93 19.07 -7.93
CA HIS A 54 3.83 19.85 -9.16
C HIS A 54 4.20 19.02 -10.40
N TYR A 55 5.26 18.21 -10.31
CA TYR A 55 5.63 17.28 -11.38
C TYR A 55 4.50 16.28 -11.65
N LEU A 56 3.99 15.61 -10.62
CA LEU A 56 2.93 14.61 -10.76
C LEU A 56 1.65 15.19 -11.36
N GLU A 57 1.25 16.39 -10.97
CA GLU A 57 0.00 17.02 -11.44
C GLU A 57 0.09 17.67 -12.82
N LYS A 58 1.24 18.27 -13.16
CA LYS A 58 1.36 19.17 -14.33
C LYS A 58 2.28 18.66 -15.41
N ARG A 59 3.23 17.78 -15.08
CA ARG A 59 4.30 17.36 -16.00
C ARG A 59 4.32 15.85 -16.24
N CYS A 60 3.70 15.05 -15.38
CA CYS A 60 3.59 13.61 -15.58
C CYS A 60 2.59 13.34 -16.71
N SER A 61 3.09 12.85 -17.84
CA SER A 61 2.25 12.43 -18.97
C SER A 61 1.68 11.02 -18.79
N LEU A 62 2.14 10.30 -17.78
CA LEU A 62 1.73 8.92 -17.54
C LEU A 62 0.43 8.89 -16.74
N ARG A 63 -0.54 8.11 -17.22
CA ARG A 63 -1.79 7.86 -16.46
C ARG A 63 -1.59 6.90 -15.30
N VAL A 64 -0.64 5.98 -15.44
CA VAL A 64 -0.26 4.99 -14.43
C VAL A 64 1.24 5.11 -14.19
N PHE A 65 1.64 5.21 -12.93
CA PHE A 65 3.00 5.47 -12.52
C PHE A 65 3.42 4.50 -11.43
N ALA A 66 4.47 3.71 -11.67
CA ALA A 66 4.95 2.76 -10.67
C ALA A 66 5.61 3.50 -9.51
N ILE A 67 5.33 3.04 -8.28
CA ILE A 67 5.89 3.68 -7.08
C ILE A 67 7.43 3.61 -7.07
N GLU A 68 8.01 2.51 -7.52
CA GLU A 68 9.47 2.37 -7.62
C GLU A 68 10.09 3.37 -8.59
N ASP A 69 9.43 3.66 -9.71
CA ASP A 69 9.89 4.65 -10.68
C ASP A 69 9.82 6.08 -10.10
N LEU A 70 8.80 6.36 -9.28
CA LEU A 70 8.69 7.61 -8.53
C LEU A 70 9.87 7.78 -7.58
N TYR A 71 10.13 6.78 -6.75
CA TYR A 71 11.25 6.81 -5.81
C TYR A 71 12.60 6.88 -6.51
N SER A 72 12.78 6.18 -7.63
CA SER A 72 13.99 6.30 -8.44
C SER A 72 14.23 7.73 -8.95
N ARG A 73 13.17 8.40 -9.44
CA ARG A 73 13.22 9.80 -9.88
C ARG A 73 13.45 10.76 -8.72
N MET A 74 12.82 10.53 -7.57
CA MET A 74 13.04 11.31 -6.36
C MET A 74 14.51 11.21 -5.92
N ARG A 75 15.09 10.00 -5.87
CA ARG A 75 16.52 9.81 -5.55
C ARG A 75 17.41 10.55 -6.55
N ALA A 76 17.11 10.46 -7.85
CA ALA A 76 17.88 11.17 -8.88
C ALA A 76 17.78 12.70 -8.73
N MET A 77 16.59 13.23 -8.39
CA MET A 77 16.39 14.65 -8.10
C MET A 77 17.19 15.08 -6.87
N LEU A 78 17.08 14.34 -5.76
CA LEU A 78 17.79 14.61 -4.51
C LEU A 78 19.31 14.67 -4.71
N ARG A 79 19.89 13.72 -5.47
CA ARG A 79 21.32 13.75 -5.81
C ARG A 79 21.70 15.00 -6.63
N LYS A 80 20.86 15.41 -7.58
CA LYS A 80 21.12 16.60 -8.40
C LYS A 80 21.14 17.90 -7.61
N ILE A 81 20.37 17.98 -6.52
CA ILE A 81 20.32 19.15 -5.65
C ILE A 81 21.31 19.06 -4.47
N GLY A 82 22.19 18.05 -4.45
CA GLY A 82 23.22 17.87 -3.42
C GLY A 82 22.75 17.19 -2.13
N CYS A 83 21.57 16.53 -2.15
CA CYS A 83 21.02 15.78 -1.03
C CYS A 83 21.29 14.27 -1.16
N ASP A 84 22.55 13.89 -1.43
CA ASP A 84 22.94 12.50 -1.65
C ASP A 84 22.67 11.60 -0.44
N ASP A 85 22.91 12.09 0.77
CA ASP A 85 22.67 11.35 2.02
C ASP A 85 21.18 10.97 2.17
N ILE A 86 20.29 11.93 1.92
CA ILE A 86 18.83 11.70 1.96
C ILE A 86 18.43 10.72 0.84
N ALA A 87 19.00 10.87 -0.35
CA ALA A 87 18.72 9.97 -1.47
C ALA A 87 19.12 8.52 -1.19
N GLN A 88 20.19 8.29 -0.43
CA GLN A 88 20.64 6.95 -0.03
C GLN A 88 19.70 6.31 1.00
N HIS A 89 19.14 7.10 1.91
CA HIS A 89 18.25 6.62 2.97
C HIS A 89 16.76 6.63 2.59
N LEU A 90 16.42 7.12 1.40
CA LEU A 90 15.04 7.17 0.91
C LEU A 90 14.50 5.77 0.59
N SER A 91 13.64 5.26 1.47
CA SER A 91 12.88 4.03 1.29
C SER A 91 11.51 4.30 0.67
N ALA A 92 11.02 3.36 -0.15
CA ALA A 92 9.67 3.44 -0.71
C ALA A 92 8.63 3.36 0.39
N LEU A 93 7.67 4.28 0.39
CA LEU A 93 6.51 4.31 1.27
C LEU A 93 5.29 4.48 0.37
N ALA A 94 4.36 3.54 0.42
CA ALA A 94 3.15 3.61 -0.38
C ALA A 94 2.04 4.36 0.35
N PRO A 95 1.15 5.07 -0.38
CA PRO A 95 -0.10 5.55 0.20
C PRO A 95 -0.95 4.35 0.71
N PRO A 96 -1.93 4.59 1.60
CA PRO A 96 -2.88 3.58 2.00
C PRO A 96 -3.54 2.89 0.81
N ILE A 97 -3.54 1.55 0.82
CA ILE A 97 -4.03 0.72 -0.30
C ILE A 97 -5.27 -0.04 0.16
N THR A 98 -6.25 -0.19 -0.73
CA THR A 98 -7.37 -1.10 -0.52
C THR A 98 -7.25 -2.31 -1.43
N VAL A 99 -7.34 -3.51 -0.86
CA VAL A 99 -7.17 -4.80 -1.52
C VAL A 99 -8.46 -5.60 -1.37
N SER A 100 -9.03 -6.01 -2.50
CA SER A 100 -10.23 -6.84 -2.51
C SER A 100 -9.90 -8.32 -2.35
N LEU A 101 -10.60 -9.00 -1.46
CA LEU A 101 -10.47 -10.45 -1.25
C LEU A 101 -11.16 -11.29 -2.34
N ILE A 102 -11.93 -10.67 -3.22
CA ILE A 102 -12.65 -11.35 -4.32
C ILE A 102 -11.67 -12.01 -5.29
N GLU A 103 -10.63 -11.31 -5.71
CA GLU A 103 -9.69 -11.85 -6.71
C GLU A 103 -8.89 -13.05 -6.17
N PRO A 104 -8.32 -13.01 -4.95
CA PRO A 104 -7.75 -14.20 -4.31
C PRO A 104 -8.76 -15.35 -4.18
N ALA A 105 -10.00 -15.06 -3.75
CA ALA A 105 -11.04 -16.08 -3.60
C ALA A 105 -11.43 -16.74 -4.93
N ARG A 106 -11.58 -15.94 -5.99
CA ARG A 106 -11.86 -16.43 -7.34
C ARG A 106 -10.73 -17.30 -7.88
N LYS A 107 -9.47 -16.91 -7.65
CA LYS A 107 -8.29 -17.67 -8.08
C LYS A 107 -8.14 -19.00 -7.35
N ALA A 108 -8.45 -19.03 -6.05
CA ALA A 108 -8.41 -20.26 -5.26
C ALA A 108 -9.52 -21.24 -5.68
N GLY A 109 -10.71 -20.72 -6.02
CA GLY A 109 -11.86 -21.53 -6.36
C GLY A 109 -12.58 -22.10 -5.13
N GLN A 110 -13.75 -22.69 -5.37
CA GLN A 110 -14.62 -23.20 -4.30
C GLN A 110 -13.96 -24.39 -3.58
N GLY A 111 -13.98 -24.38 -2.25
CA GLY A 111 -13.43 -25.45 -1.40
C GLY A 111 -11.91 -25.38 -1.16
N SER A 112 -11.21 -24.40 -1.74
CA SER A 112 -9.75 -24.27 -1.65
C SER A 112 -9.31 -23.17 -0.69
N GLU A 113 -9.79 -23.23 0.56
CA GLU A 113 -9.48 -22.22 1.59
C GLU A 113 -7.97 -22.05 1.82
N SER A 114 -7.21 -23.16 1.80
CA SER A 114 -5.76 -23.13 1.94
C SER A 114 -5.06 -22.33 0.83
N ASP A 115 -5.50 -22.50 -0.43
CA ASP A 115 -4.93 -21.79 -1.56
C ASP A 115 -5.25 -20.29 -1.49
N PHE A 116 -6.44 -19.95 -1.00
CA PHE A 116 -6.82 -18.58 -0.69
C PHE A 116 -5.87 -17.95 0.34
N PHE A 117 -5.65 -18.59 1.48
CA PHE A 117 -4.75 -18.05 2.52
C PHE A 117 -3.30 -17.94 2.04
N HIS A 118 -2.82 -18.91 1.25
CA HIS A 118 -1.49 -18.84 0.67
C HIS A 118 -1.34 -17.69 -0.33
N SER A 119 -2.34 -17.51 -1.20
CA SER A 119 -2.37 -16.40 -2.16
C SER A 119 -2.44 -15.05 -1.45
N LEU A 120 -3.29 -14.93 -0.44
CA LEU A 120 -3.42 -13.70 0.36
C LEU A 120 -2.11 -13.36 1.06
N GLY A 121 -1.46 -14.33 1.70
CA GLY A 121 -0.16 -14.12 2.35
C GLY A 121 0.95 -13.72 1.38
N LYS A 122 0.94 -14.23 0.15
CA LYS A 122 1.87 -13.79 -0.91
C LYS A 122 1.61 -12.35 -1.34
N GLU A 123 0.35 -11.98 -1.53
CA GLU A 123 -0.02 -10.61 -1.93
C GLU A 123 0.37 -9.60 -0.85
N LEU A 124 0.09 -9.91 0.43
CA LEU A 124 0.46 -9.03 1.53
C LEU A 124 1.97 -8.82 1.62
N ARG A 125 2.78 -9.88 1.45
CA ARG A 125 4.25 -9.75 1.39
C ARG A 125 4.69 -8.88 0.24
N PHE A 126 4.11 -9.09 -0.95
CA PHE A 126 4.46 -8.32 -2.13
C PHE A 126 4.14 -6.84 -1.98
N LEU A 127 3.02 -6.50 -1.34
CA LEU A 127 2.67 -5.12 -1.02
C LEU A 127 3.61 -4.51 0.03
N GLN A 128 4.00 -5.27 1.06
CA GLN A 128 4.99 -4.83 2.05
C GLN A 128 6.35 -4.55 1.40
N ASP A 129 6.82 -5.42 0.51
CA ASP A 129 8.08 -5.25 -0.22
C ASP A 129 8.04 -3.99 -1.11
N ALA A 130 6.85 -3.61 -1.59
CA ALA A 130 6.61 -2.37 -2.34
C ALA A 130 6.40 -1.12 -1.46
N GLY A 131 6.59 -1.23 -0.14
CA GLY A 131 6.49 -0.13 0.82
C GLY A 131 5.09 0.14 1.38
N ALA A 132 4.13 -0.78 1.22
CA ALA A 132 2.79 -0.61 1.75
C ALA A 132 2.75 -0.81 3.27
N GLU A 133 2.52 0.29 3.99
CA GLU A 133 2.34 0.30 5.44
C GLU A 133 0.87 0.23 5.85
N SER A 134 -0.07 0.80 5.09
CA SER A 134 -1.50 0.74 5.42
C SER A 134 -2.26 -0.02 4.34
N ILE A 135 -2.87 -1.15 4.69
CA ILE A 135 -3.57 -2.04 3.76
C ILE A 135 -4.97 -2.33 4.30
N ARG A 136 -6.01 -1.80 3.64
CA ARG A 136 -7.40 -2.15 3.93
C ARG A 136 -7.82 -3.37 3.14
N LEU A 137 -8.46 -4.34 3.79
CA LEU A 137 -9.04 -5.50 3.13
C LEU A 137 -10.56 -5.35 3.01
N CYS A 138 -11.10 -5.51 1.80
CA CYS A 138 -12.53 -5.35 1.52
C CYS A 138 -13.17 -6.59 0.88
N ASN A 139 -14.51 -6.61 0.87
CA ASN A 139 -15.36 -7.64 0.26
C ASN A 139 -15.20 -9.04 0.87
N ILE A 140 -15.19 -9.11 2.20
CA ILE A 140 -15.03 -10.37 2.95
C ILE A 140 -16.22 -11.28 2.68
N ASP A 141 -17.45 -10.75 2.74
CA ASP A 141 -18.66 -11.56 2.60
C ASP A 141 -18.82 -12.16 1.21
N GLU A 142 -18.48 -11.40 0.17
CA GLU A 142 -18.42 -11.90 -1.20
C GLU A 142 -17.33 -12.97 -1.34
N SER A 143 -16.15 -12.76 -0.74
CA SER A 143 -15.06 -13.74 -0.80
C SER A 143 -15.43 -15.06 -0.10
N VAL A 144 -16.09 -15.00 1.06
CA VAL A 144 -16.58 -16.18 1.80
C VAL A 144 -17.65 -16.92 1.00
N THR A 145 -18.54 -16.17 0.34
CA THR A 145 -19.58 -16.75 -0.52
C THR A 145 -18.97 -17.44 -1.75
N LEU A 146 -17.90 -16.90 -2.33
CA LEU A 146 -17.18 -17.53 -3.44
C LEU A 146 -16.44 -18.80 -3.02
N LEU A 147 -15.84 -18.81 -1.82
CA LEU A 147 -15.06 -19.95 -1.33
C LEU A 147 -15.93 -21.13 -0.89
N LEU A 148 -17.05 -20.87 -0.21
CA LEU A 148 -17.92 -21.92 0.31
C LEU A 148 -19.07 -22.28 -0.64
N GLY A 149 -19.48 -21.34 -1.50
CA GLY A 149 -20.64 -21.46 -2.37
C GLY A 149 -21.96 -20.97 -1.74
N PRO A 150 -23.04 -20.92 -2.54
CA PRO A 150 -24.33 -20.39 -2.12
C PRO A 150 -25.04 -21.27 -1.08
N ASP A 151 -24.78 -22.57 -1.06
CA ASP A 151 -25.49 -23.54 -0.19
C ASP A 151 -24.83 -23.74 1.18
N ALA A 152 -23.75 -23.01 1.47
CA ALA A 152 -23.04 -23.13 2.73
C ALA A 152 -23.91 -22.75 3.93
N SER A 153 -23.70 -23.41 5.07
CA SER A 153 -24.39 -23.07 6.31
C SER A 153 -23.93 -21.71 6.86
N VAL A 154 -24.80 -21.04 7.62
CA VAL A 154 -24.47 -19.77 8.30
C VAL A 154 -23.28 -19.96 9.25
N SER A 155 -23.21 -21.09 9.95
CA SER A 155 -22.09 -21.42 10.85
C SER A 155 -20.77 -21.57 10.10
N SER A 156 -20.77 -22.22 8.93
CA SER A 156 -19.56 -22.36 8.09
C SER A 156 -19.06 -21.01 7.58
N ARG A 157 -19.97 -20.12 7.15
CA ARG A 157 -19.62 -18.75 6.74
C ARG A 157 -19.02 -17.94 7.89
N ALA A 158 -19.63 -18.02 9.07
CA ALA A 158 -19.13 -17.35 10.27
C ALA A 158 -17.73 -17.86 10.66
N GLN A 159 -17.51 -19.18 10.58
CA GLN A 159 -16.22 -19.79 10.87
C GLN A 159 -15.13 -19.30 9.91
N LEU A 160 -15.41 -19.22 8.60
CA LEU A 160 -14.44 -18.73 7.62
C LEU A 160 -14.14 -17.23 7.81
N ARG A 161 -15.14 -16.41 8.16
CA ARG A 161 -14.91 -14.99 8.53
C ARG A 161 -13.96 -14.86 9.73
N ILE A 162 -14.14 -15.72 10.75
CA ILE A 162 -13.26 -15.75 11.91
C ILE A 162 -11.84 -16.15 11.49
N GLN A 163 -11.69 -17.18 10.65
CA GLN A 163 -10.39 -17.61 10.17
C GLN A 163 -9.66 -16.53 9.35
N ILE A 164 -10.36 -15.82 8.46
CA ILE A 164 -9.81 -14.67 7.73
C ILE A 164 -9.33 -13.61 8.71
N THR A 165 -10.14 -13.26 9.70
CA THR A 165 -9.78 -12.26 10.71
C THR A 165 -8.56 -12.70 11.53
N LEU A 166 -8.50 -13.97 11.95
CA LEU A 166 -7.38 -14.53 12.70
C LEU A 166 -6.09 -14.58 11.86
N PHE A 167 -6.19 -14.93 10.58
CA PHE A 167 -5.07 -14.91 9.65
C PHE A 167 -4.48 -13.52 9.53
N VAL A 168 -5.33 -12.51 9.30
CA VAL A 168 -4.94 -11.10 9.16
C VAL A 168 -4.25 -10.59 10.44
N LYS A 169 -4.84 -10.87 11.62
CA LYS A 169 -4.24 -10.51 12.91
C LYS A 169 -2.92 -11.22 13.18
N GLY A 170 -2.84 -12.51 12.89
CA GLY A 170 -1.61 -13.29 13.02
C GLY A 170 -0.51 -12.78 12.09
N TYR A 171 -0.87 -12.44 10.86
CA TYR A 171 0.05 -11.88 9.88
C TYR A 171 0.65 -10.55 10.35
N GLN A 172 -0.19 -9.66 10.91
CA GLN A 172 0.24 -8.40 11.51
C GLN A 172 1.26 -8.64 12.64
N LEU A 173 0.96 -9.53 13.60
CA LEU A 173 1.86 -9.83 14.72
C LEU A 173 3.23 -10.36 14.30
N HIS A 174 3.28 -11.19 13.25
CA HIS A 174 4.53 -11.78 12.77
C HIS A 174 5.36 -10.84 11.88
N HIS A 175 4.73 -9.82 11.27
CA HIS A 175 5.37 -8.91 10.31
C HIS A 175 5.32 -7.44 10.74
N SER A 176 4.99 -7.14 12.00
CA SER A 176 5.22 -5.83 12.63
C SER A 176 6.73 -5.59 12.73
N ALA A 177 7.36 -5.26 11.60
CA ALA A 177 8.68 -4.65 11.60
C ALA A 177 8.58 -3.29 12.31
N PRO A 178 9.64 -2.81 12.99
CA PRO A 178 9.65 -1.54 13.72
C PRO A 178 9.44 -0.28 12.84
N LYS A 179 9.25 -0.43 11.53
CA LYS A 179 9.00 0.65 10.56
C LYS A 179 7.60 0.63 9.93
N LEU A 180 6.87 -0.49 9.99
CA LEU A 180 5.59 -0.65 9.30
C LEU A 180 4.47 -0.97 10.30
N GLU A 181 3.71 0.05 10.70
CA GLU A 181 2.42 -0.18 11.36
C GLU A 181 1.40 -0.61 10.29
N LEU A 182 1.25 -1.92 10.14
CA LEU A 182 0.24 -2.51 9.25
C LEU A 182 -1.15 -2.32 9.81
N ASP A 183 -1.81 -1.23 9.41
CA ASP A 183 -3.25 -1.06 9.67
C ASP A 183 -4.05 -1.90 8.67
N LEU A 184 -4.54 -3.05 9.15
CA LEU A 184 -5.44 -3.94 8.44
C LEU A 184 -6.86 -3.72 8.94
N SER A 185 -7.60 -2.88 8.21
CA SER A 185 -9.03 -2.69 8.44
C SER A 185 -9.86 -3.62 7.57
N LEU A 186 -10.90 -4.20 8.16
CA LEU A 186 -11.94 -4.98 7.49
C LEU A 186 -13.16 -4.07 7.32
N ASP A 187 -13.74 -4.01 6.12
CA ASP A 187 -15.02 -3.33 5.95
C ASP A 187 -16.09 -4.04 6.79
N SER A 188 -16.86 -3.24 7.55
CA SER A 188 -17.92 -3.69 8.47
C SER A 188 -19.23 -3.90 7.73
#